data_AF-A0A536CDH3-F1
#
_entry.id   AF-A0A536CDH3-F1
#
_cell.length_a   1.000
_cell.length_b   1.000
_cell.length_c   1.000
_cell.angle_alpha   90.00
_cell.angle_beta   90.00
_cell.angle_gamma   90.00
#
_symmetry.space_group_name_H-M   'P 1'
#
loop_
_entity.id
_entity.type
_entity.pdbx_description
1 polymer ?
#
loop_
_entity_poly.entity_id
_entity_poly.type
_entity_poly.pdbx_seq_one_letter_code
_entity_poly.pdbx_strand_id
1 'polypeptide(L)'
;MIWYATQPPWNATDQRLLAVDWQGNLAGTMYPTSTLLQQAPDGSSVLTTDGGSIDGNGAVAAGTPAYASTVFAADDSQSLCRVAGSGPLWLETGRLRGAMRRVALVGSTGARSGVDILACSVTSDRAVIADNGIGGTSAVRVIALTTGRLLYQRSYGGASVALISTRDGRYVAEQTTTFDAQGQVATAFTVIRRTLDGRAVARLDDRRVLRFSWDGTRVVTVPILSGSDLTLLEWQTGNVLWRQPGDPTMTGRPAFAMAQPNGAAMAIAVGGLDPGGQLDQLWIVAADGQAAKVVNGSLYPAFTGAF
;
A
#
# COMPACT_ATOMS: atom_id res chain seq x y z
N MET A 1 9.77 -5.55 11.74
CA MET A 1 9.34 -6.95 11.54
C MET A 1 8.42 -7.03 10.35
N ILE A 2 8.34 -8.18 9.69
CA ILE A 2 7.50 -8.44 8.53
C ILE A 2 6.59 -9.62 8.88
N TRP A 3 5.29 -9.39 8.96
CA TRP A 3 4.29 -10.39 9.34
C TRP A 3 3.68 -11.08 8.11
N TYR A 4 3.52 -12.40 8.18
CA TYR A 4 2.83 -13.20 7.16
C TYR A 4 2.19 -14.44 7.79
N ALA A 5 1.13 -14.96 7.17
CA ALA A 5 0.57 -16.27 7.50
C ALA A 5 1.09 -17.32 6.50
N THR A 6 1.12 -18.60 6.89
CA THR A 6 1.41 -19.74 6.00
C THR A 6 0.14 -20.46 5.53
N GLN A 7 -1.01 -20.04 6.04
CA GLN A 7 -2.34 -20.57 5.70
C GLN A 7 -3.28 -19.42 5.30
N PRO A 8 -4.28 -19.69 4.45
CA PRO A 8 -5.20 -18.66 4.00
C PRO A 8 -5.91 -17.96 5.17
N PRO A 9 -6.00 -16.61 5.18
CA PRO A 9 -6.55 -15.84 6.29
C PRO A 9 -8.09 -15.83 6.35
N TRP A 10 -8.77 -16.76 5.68
CA TRP A 10 -10.24 -16.74 5.51
C TRP A 10 -11.02 -17.16 6.76
N ASN A 11 -10.34 -17.69 7.79
CA ASN A 11 -10.95 -18.02 9.07
C ASN A 11 -10.09 -17.51 10.24
N ALA A 12 -10.62 -16.55 10.99
CA ALA A 12 -9.88 -15.84 12.03
C ALA A 12 -9.59 -16.67 13.29
N THR A 13 -10.31 -17.78 13.53
CA THR A 13 -10.19 -18.52 14.79
C THR A 13 -8.92 -19.36 14.95
N ASP A 14 -8.16 -19.61 13.87
CA ASP A 14 -6.93 -20.43 13.90
C ASP A 14 -5.74 -19.79 13.15
N GLN A 15 -5.83 -18.50 12.82
CA GLN A 15 -4.78 -17.87 12.03
C GLN A 15 -3.52 -17.68 12.89
N ARG A 16 -2.40 -18.24 12.43
CA ARG A 16 -1.07 -18.00 12.98
C ARG A 16 -0.28 -17.13 12.02
N LEU A 17 0.18 -15.98 12.50
CA LEU A 17 1.19 -15.17 11.84
C LEU A 17 2.57 -15.52 12.35
N LEU A 18 3.52 -15.52 11.44
CA LEU A 18 4.95 -15.54 11.68
C LEU A 18 5.50 -14.15 11.37
N ALA A 19 6.49 -13.71 12.14
CA ALA A 19 7.28 -12.52 11.85
C ALA A 19 8.69 -12.92 11.47
N VAL A 20 9.25 -12.29 10.43
CA VAL A 20 10.70 -12.24 10.21
C VAL A 20 11.24 -10.84 10.45
N ASP A 21 12.49 -10.74 10.87
CA ASP A 21 13.23 -9.48 10.90
C ASP A 21 13.71 -9.08 9.49
N TRP A 22 14.38 -7.93 9.40
CA TRP A 22 14.92 -7.44 8.12
C TRP A 22 16.20 -8.14 7.67
N GLN A 23 16.66 -9.14 8.44
CA GLN A 23 17.77 -10.05 8.11
C GLN A 23 17.25 -11.44 7.69
N GLY A 24 15.93 -11.68 7.80
CA GLY A 24 15.28 -12.94 7.47
C GLY A 24 15.18 -13.95 8.61
N ASN A 25 15.55 -13.58 9.83
CA ASN A 25 15.42 -14.47 10.99
C ASN A 25 13.99 -14.43 11.54
N LEU A 26 13.51 -15.56 12.06
CA LEU A 26 12.22 -15.61 12.76
C LEU A 26 12.27 -14.71 14.00
N ALA A 27 11.36 -13.74 14.06
CA ALA A 27 11.32 -12.71 15.09
C ALA A 27 10.11 -12.83 16.03
N GLY A 28 9.08 -13.59 15.67
CA GLY A 28 7.90 -13.75 16.53
C GLY A 28 6.73 -14.49 15.89
N THR A 29 5.68 -14.66 16.70
CA THR A 29 4.40 -15.24 16.29
C THR A 29 3.24 -14.45 16.88
N MET A 30 2.13 -14.35 16.14
CA MET A 30 0.89 -13.71 16.61
C MET A 30 -0.31 -14.59 16.21
N TYR A 31 -1.33 -14.61 17.05
CA TYR A 31 -2.58 -15.33 16.81
C TYR A 31 -3.73 -14.33 16.72
N PRO A 32 -3.95 -13.70 15.55
CA PRO A 32 -5.04 -12.77 15.40
C PRO A 32 -6.39 -13.47 15.53
N THR A 33 -7.35 -12.76 16.14
CA THR A 33 -8.75 -13.21 16.30
C THR A 33 -9.70 -12.57 15.29
N SER A 34 -9.16 -11.80 14.33
CA SER A 34 -9.90 -11.06 13.31
C SER A 34 -9.10 -11.00 12.01
N THR A 35 -9.78 -10.77 10.89
CA THR A 35 -9.15 -10.57 9.58
C THR A 35 -8.30 -9.32 9.58
N LEU A 36 -7.06 -9.47 9.13
CA LEU A 36 -6.05 -8.42 9.08
C LEU A 36 -6.26 -7.52 7.87
N LEU A 37 -6.02 -6.23 8.05
CA LEU A 37 -6.01 -5.24 6.99
C LEU A 37 -4.58 -4.88 6.58
N GLN A 38 -3.76 -4.47 7.55
CA GLN A 38 -2.40 -3.99 7.30
C GLN A 38 -1.59 -3.96 8.60
N GLN A 39 -0.30 -4.33 8.55
CA GLN A 39 0.63 -4.07 9.65
C GLN A 39 1.06 -2.60 9.75
N ALA A 40 1.34 -2.14 10.97
CA ALA A 40 2.13 -0.93 11.17
C ALA A 40 3.49 -1.06 10.48
N PRO A 41 4.11 0.05 10.05
CA PRO A 41 5.37 0.02 9.34
C PRO A 41 6.44 -0.85 10.03
N ASP A 42 6.70 -0.63 11.32
CA ASP A 42 7.69 -1.39 12.11
C ASP A 42 7.26 -2.82 12.48
N GLY A 43 6.00 -3.17 12.23
CA GLY A 43 5.39 -4.44 12.61
C GLY A 43 5.05 -4.54 14.10
N SER A 44 5.05 -3.44 14.86
CA SER A 44 4.66 -3.43 16.28
C SER A 44 3.19 -3.75 16.49
N SER A 45 2.33 -3.46 15.51
CA SER A 45 0.90 -3.78 15.53
C SER A 45 0.40 -4.23 14.16
N VAL A 46 -0.76 -4.87 14.14
CA VAL A 46 -1.53 -5.18 12.93
C VAL A 46 -2.94 -4.63 13.06
N LEU A 47 -3.39 -3.90 12.06
CA LEU A 47 -4.75 -3.37 11.95
C LEU A 47 -5.71 -4.44 11.44
N THR A 48 -6.93 -4.41 11.93
CA THR A 48 -8.00 -5.34 11.54
C THR A 48 -9.07 -4.63 10.72
N THR A 49 -9.81 -5.41 9.93
CA THR A 49 -10.83 -4.88 8.99
C THR A 49 -11.99 -4.15 9.66
N ASP A 50 -12.31 -4.48 10.91
CA ASP A 50 -13.29 -3.79 11.75
C ASP A 50 -12.78 -2.43 12.27
N GLY A 51 -11.51 -2.10 12.03
CA GLY A 51 -10.84 -0.87 12.45
C GLY A 51 -10.14 -0.96 13.81
N GLY A 52 -9.98 -2.18 14.33
CA GLY A 52 -9.22 -2.47 15.54
C GLY A 52 -7.72 -2.63 15.26
N SER A 53 -6.98 -3.00 16.30
CA SER A 53 -5.54 -3.27 16.23
C SER A 53 -5.13 -4.38 17.18
N ILE A 54 -4.11 -5.14 16.81
CA ILE A 54 -3.50 -6.20 17.61
C ILE A 54 -2.02 -5.89 17.77
N ASP A 55 -1.52 -5.84 19.00
CA ASP A 55 -0.10 -5.62 19.31
C ASP A 55 0.36 -6.51 20.48
N GLY A 56 1.59 -6.29 20.99
CA GLY A 56 2.14 -7.04 22.12
C GLY A 56 1.33 -6.95 23.43
N ASN A 57 0.46 -5.95 23.57
CA ASN A 57 -0.48 -5.79 24.69
C ASN A 57 -1.87 -6.38 24.38
N GLY A 58 -2.01 -7.22 23.35
CA GLY A 58 -3.24 -7.90 22.97
C GLY A 58 -4.07 -7.16 21.92
N ALA A 59 -5.31 -7.61 21.72
CA ALA A 59 -6.25 -7.05 20.75
C ALA A 59 -7.07 -5.89 21.33
N VAL A 60 -7.31 -4.87 20.51
CA VAL A 60 -8.19 -3.73 20.81
C VAL A 60 -9.20 -3.60 19.68
N ALA A 61 -10.48 -3.68 20.03
CA ALA A 61 -11.58 -3.48 19.09
C ALA A 61 -11.64 -2.03 18.62
N ALA A 62 -12.19 -1.81 17.42
CA ALA A 62 -12.44 -0.46 16.95
C ALA A 62 -13.41 0.28 17.88
N GLY A 63 -13.08 1.51 18.28
CA GLY A 63 -13.99 2.36 19.04
C GLY A 63 -15.18 2.87 18.23
N THR A 64 -15.18 2.65 16.90
CA THR A 64 -16.23 3.09 15.96
C THR A 64 -16.05 2.33 14.65
N PRO A 65 -17.12 1.83 14.00
CA PRO A 65 -17.00 1.19 12.69
C PRO A 65 -16.39 2.15 11.69
N ALA A 66 -15.25 1.79 11.11
CA ALA A 66 -14.70 2.52 9.97
C ALA A 66 -15.54 2.24 8.73
N TYR A 67 -15.54 3.15 7.76
CA TYR A 67 -15.98 2.77 6.41
C TYR A 67 -15.05 1.64 5.94
N ALA A 68 -15.62 0.57 5.37
CA ALA A 68 -14.84 -0.59 4.94
C ALA A 68 -13.60 -0.10 4.14
N SER A 69 -12.41 -0.62 4.46
CA SER A 69 -11.11 -0.31 3.82
C SER A 69 -10.43 1.05 4.11
N THR A 70 -10.83 1.80 5.14
CA THR A 70 -10.32 3.18 5.32
C THR A 70 -9.48 3.44 6.58
N VAL A 71 -8.80 2.44 7.15
CA VAL A 71 -7.86 2.63 8.28
C VAL A 71 -6.44 2.37 7.81
N PHE A 72 -5.52 3.28 8.13
CA PHE A 72 -4.13 3.22 7.66
C PHE A 72 -3.18 3.52 8.82
N ALA A 73 -2.24 2.61 9.09
CA ALA A 73 -1.24 2.81 10.13
C ALA A 73 -0.31 3.96 9.74
N ALA A 74 -0.15 4.91 10.66
CA ALA A 74 0.71 6.04 10.42
C ALA A 74 2.17 5.61 10.36
N ASP A 75 2.93 6.49 9.76
CA ASP A 75 4.33 6.33 9.47
C ASP A 75 5.24 6.26 10.71
N ASP A 76 4.75 6.71 11.87
CA ASP A 76 5.36 6.60 13.20
C ASP A 76 5.08 5.25 13.90
N SER A 77 4.25 4.38 13.30
CA SER A 77 3.77 3.11 13.87
C SER A 77 3.03 3.21 15.21
N GLN A 78 2.71 4.41 15.67
CA GLN A 78 2.02 4.66 16.94
C GLN A 78 0.67 5.35 16.74
N SER A 79 0.48 5.94 15.57
CA SER A 79 -0.71 6.64 15.18
C SER A 79 -1.41 5.93 14.01
N LEU A 80 -2.63 6.35 13.70
CA LEU A 80 -3.33 5.95 12.49
C LEU A 80 -4.10 7.12 11.88
N CYS A 81 -4.46 6.96 10.62
CA CYS A 81 -5.49 7.75 9.96
C CYS A 81 -6.68 6.84 9.67
N ARG A 82 -7.90 7.37 9.78
CA ARG A 82 -9.11 6.68 9.34
C ARG A 82 -10.13 7.59 8.70
N VAL A 83 -11.02 7.04 7.88
CA VAL A 83 -12.24 7.72 7.44
C VAL A 83 -13.45 7.18 8.19
N ALA A 84 -14.19 8.08 8.86
CA ALA A 84 -15.34 7.71 9.68
C ALA A 84 -16.52 8.68 9.49
N GLY A 85 -17.74 8.17 9.64
CA GLY A 85 -18.98 8.95 9.60
C GLY A 85 -20.15 8.18 8.96
N SER A 86 -21.38 8.50 9.37
CA SER A 86 -22.63 7.91 8.86
C SER A 86 -23.40 8.83 7.91
N GLY A 87 -22.75 9.88 7.41
CA GLY A 87 -23.28 10.87 6.48
C GLY A 87 -22.11 11.65 5.89
N PRO A 88 -21.71 12.79 6.48
CA PRO A 88 -20.41 13.40 6.18
C PRO A 88 -19.27 12.48 6.64
N LEU A 89 -18.33 12.20 5.73
CA LEU A 89 -17.14 11.40 5.99
C LEU A 89 -15.99 12.31 6.42
N TRP A 90 -15.42 12.03 7.58
CA TRP A 90 -14.31 12.77 8.16
C TRP A 90 -13.03 11.95 8.09
N LEU A 91 -11.94 12.59 7.66
CA LEU A 91 -10.60 12.13 7.97
C LEU A 91 -10.35 12.38 9.45
N GLU A 92 -9.97 11.33 10.17
CA GLU A 92 -9.59 11.37 11.57
C GLU A 92 -8.16 10.86 11.74
N THR A 93 -7.47 11.36 12.76
CA THR A 93 -6.13 10.89 13.15
C THR A 93 -5.98 10.85 14.67
N GLY A 94 -5.13 9.96 15.18
CA GLY A 94 -4.87 9.77 16.60
C GLY A 94 -3.95 8.58 16.85
N ARG A 95 -3.64 8.32 18.12
CA ARG A 95 -2.84 7.14 18.52
C ARG A 95 -3.64 5.85 18.29
N LEU A 96 -2.96 4.74 18.00
CA LEU A 96 -3.56 3.42 17.74
C LEU A 96 -4.59 2.99 18.81
N ARG A 97 -4.30 3.27 20.08
CA ARG A 97 -5.17 2.97 21.24
C ARG A 97 -5.74 4.23 21.91
N GLY A 98 -5.73 5.36 21.21
CA GLY A 98 -6.03 6.67 21.78
C GLY A 98 -7.28 7.32 21.22
N ALA A 99 -7.57 8.51 21.74
CA ALA A 99 -8.62 9.35 21.19
C ALA A 99 -8.26 9.78 19.76
N MET A 100 -9.27 9.72 18.89
CA MET A 100 -9.20 10.20 17.51
C MET A 100 -9.72 11.64 17.45
N ARG A 101 -9.08 12.48 16.64
CA ARG A 101 -9.59 13.83 16.33
C ARG A 101 -9.96 13.93 14.86
N ARG A 102 -11.00 14.70 14.58
CA ARG A 102 -11.37 15.08 13.20
C ARG A 102 -10.35 16.07 12.64
N VAL A 103 -9.97 15.85 11.40
CA VAL A 103 -9.00 16.65 10.65
C VAL A 103 -9.70 17.46 9.58
N ALA A 104 -10.39 16.78 8.66
CA ALA A 104 -11.03 17.41 7.51
C ALA A 104 -12.23 16.60 7.02
N LEU A 105 -13.20 17.28 6.41
CA LEU A 105 -14.27 16.62 5.69
C LEU A 105 -13.71 16.09 4.36
N VAL A 106 -13.84 14.78 4.14
CA VAL A 106 -13.32 14.12 2.94
C VAL A 106 -14.39 13.62 1.99
N GLY A 107 -15.66 13.64 2.38
CA GLY A 107 -16.75 13.32 1.47
C GLY A 107 -18.05 13.08 2.21
N SER A 108 -18.90 12.27 1.59
CA SER A 108 -20.15 11.80 2.18
C SER A 108 -20.43 10.36 1.77
N THR A 109 -21.20 9.64 2.58
CA THR A 109 -21.71 8.32 2.22
C THR A 109 -22.67 8.45 1.03
N GLY A 110 -22.47 7.63 0.00
CA GLY A 110 -23.27 7.63 -1.21
C GLY A 110 -23.07 6.33 -1.98
N ALA A 111 -24.08 5.89 -2.73
CA ALA A 111 -24.12 4.56 -3.34
C ALA A 111 -22.99 4.25 -4.34
N ARG A 112 -22.14 5.24 -4.69
CA ARG A 112 -21.16 5.19 -5.78
C ARG A 112 -19.92 6.06 -5.55
N SER A 113 -19.63 6.41 -4.30
CA SER A 113 -18.47 7.23 -3.92
C SER A 113 -17.72 6.55 -2.78
N GLY A 114 -16.41 6.38 -2.94
CA GLY A 114 -15.51 5.83 -1.96
C GLY A 114 -14.35 6.79 -1.67
N VAL A 115 -13.66 6.57 -0.55
CA VAL A 115 -12.49 7.34 -0.16
C VAL A 115 -11.45 6.36 0.37
N ASP A 116 -10.25 6.36 -0.21
CA ASP A 116 -9.13 5.54 0.28
C ASP A 116 -8.03 6.43 0.87
N ILE A 117 -7.32 5.89 1.87
CA ILE A 117 -6.11 6.50 2.40
C ILE A 117 -4.91 5.82 1.73
N LEU A 118 -4.12 6.58 0.98
CA LEU A 118 -2.91 6.10 0.31
C LEU A 118 -1.65 6.26 1.16
N ALA A 119 -1.66 7.24 2.07
CA ALA A 119 -0.58 7.46 3.03
C ALA A 119 -1.09 8.23 4.25
N CYS A 120 -0.53 7.90 5.42
CA CYS A 120 -0.73 8.62 6.67
C CYS A 120 0.63 8.91 7.29
N SER A 121 1.06 10.18 7.26
CA SER A 121 2.34 10.63 7.78
C SER A 121 2.16 11.69 8.84
N VAL A 122 2.26 11.30 10.11
CA VAL A 122 2.27 12.24 11.23
C VAL A 122 3.58 13.03 11.21
N THR A 123 4.69 12.38 10.84
CA THR A 123 6.01 13.05 10.82
C THR A 123 6.14 14.12 9.72
N SER A 124 5.41 13.98 8.61
CA SER A 124 5.40 14.96 7.51
C SER A 124 4.14 15.82 7.47
N ASP A 125 3.27 15.69 8.49
CA ASP A 125 1.99 16.36 8.59
C ASP A 125 1.11 16.21 7.33
N ARG A 126 0.96 14.98 6.82
CA ARG A 126 0.30 14.71 5.53
C ARG A 126 -0.53 13.43 5.59
N ALA A 127 -1.76 13.52 5.11
CA ALA A 127 -2.53 12.38 4.63
C ALA A 127 -2.74 12.50 3.12
N VAL A 128 -2.62 11.39 2.40
CA VAL A 128 -2.95 11.31 0.98
C VAL A 128 -4.23 10.51 0.81
N ILE A 129 -5.22 11.14 0.18
CA ILE A 129 -6.57 10.63 0.04
C ILE A 129 -6.87 10.45 -1.45
N ALA A 130 -7.40 9.29 -1.82
CA ALA A 130 -7.97 9.04 -3.14
C ALA A 130 -9.50 9.10 -3.07
N ASP A 131 -10.10 9.88 -3.95
CA ASP A 131 -11.55 9.96 -4.10
C ASP A 131 -11.98 9.01 -5.21
N ASN A 132 -12.70 7.96 -4.86
CA ASN A 132 -13.11 6.90 -5.80
C ASN A 132 -14.55 7.09 -6.25
N GLY A 133 -14.78 6.89 -7.54
CA GLY A 133 -16.11 6.82 -8.15
C GLY A 133 -16.29 5.53 -8.94
N ILE A 134 -17.39 5.45 -9.70
CA ILE A 134 -17.76 4.27 -10.52
C ILE A 134 -16.65 3.86 -11.50
N GLY A 135 -15.92 4.85 -12.06
CA GLY A 135 -14.89 4.63 -13.07
C GLY A 135 -13.46 4.50 -12.53
N GLY A 136 -13.29 4.40 -11.20
CA GLY A 136 -11.98 4.42 -10.53
C GLY A 136 -11.70 5.74 -9.82
N THR A 137 -10.42 6.06 -9.63
CA THR A 137 -10.01 7.26 -8.88
C THR A 137 -10.38 8.54 -9.64
N SER A 138 -11.24 9.36 -9.05
CA SER A 138 -11.72 10.64 -9.58
C SER A 138 -10.83 11.81 -9.20
N ALA A 139 -10.19 11.77 -8.02
CA ALA A 139 -9.25 12.78 -7.57
C ALA A 139 -8.26 12.23 -6.53
N VAL A 140 -7.15 12.94 -6.35
CA VAL A 140 -6.23 12.77 -5.22
C VAL A 140 -6.13 14.09 -4.46
N ARG A 141 -6.07 14.00 -3.14
CA ARG A 141 -5.89 15.14 -2.23
C ARG A 141 -4.78 14.86 -1.24
N VAL A 142 -3.97 15.86 -0.94
CA VAL A 142 -3.03 15.83 0.18
C VAL A 142 -3.50 16.83 1.22
N ILE A 143 -3.73 16.37 2.44
CA ILE A 143 -4.31 17.14 3.53
C ILE A 143 -3.30 17.22 4.68
N ALA A 144 -3.11 18.42 5.24
CA ALA A 144 -2.33 18.59 6.45
C ALA A 144 -3.06 17.99 7.64
N LEU A 145 -2.45 17.06 8.37
CA LEU A 145 -3.09 16.37 9.48
C LEU A 145 -3.36 17.31 10.66
N THR A 146 -2.45 18.23 10.97
CA THR A 146 -2.54 19.18 12.08
C THR A 146 -3.70 20.16 11.90
N THR A 147 -3.86 20.71 10.70
CA THR A 147 -4.76 21.85 10.43
C THR A 147 -5.99 21.49 9.58
N GLY A 148 -5.99 20.34 8.91
CA GLY A 148 -7.02 19.98 7.92
C GLY A 148 -6.91 20.73 6.60
N ARG A 149 -5.86 21.55 6.40
CA ARG A 149 -5.68 22.35 5.18
C ARG A 149 -5.35 21.45 3.99
N LEU A 150 -6.02 21.70 2.86
CA LEU A 150 -5.66 21.11 1.57
C LEU A 150 -4.31 21.65 1.10
N LEU A 151 -3.33 20.75 0.92
CA LEU A 151 -1.98 21.07 0.44
C LEU A 151 -1.85 20.88 -1.07
N TYR A 152 -2.58 19.90 -1.63
CA TYR A 152 -2.54 19.55 -3.04
C TYR A 152 -3.84 18.86 -3.44
N GLN A 153 -4.29 19.09 -4.66
CA GLN A 153 -5.38 18.34 -5.27
C GLN A 153 -5.15 18.18 -6.77
N ARG A 154 -5.58 17.03 -7.30
CA ARG A 154 -5.69 16.80 -8.74
C ARG A 154 -6.91 15.94 -9.05
N SER A 155 -7.63 16.30 -10.10
CA SER A 155 -8.79 15.56 -10.62
C SER A 155 -8.43 14.82 -11.91
N TYR A 156 -9.03 13.64 -12.12
CA TYR A 156 -8.66 12.71 -13.21
C TYR A 156 -9.68 12.61 -14.36
N GLY A 157 -10.72 13.46 -14.40
CA GLY A 157 -11.57 13.65 -15.59
C GLY A 157 -12.24 12.40 -16.16
N GLY A 158 -12.43 11.33 -15.37
CA GLY A 158 -13.05 10.07 -15.81
C GLY A 158 -12.08 9.00 -16.34
N ALA A 159 -10.77 9.27 -16.37
CA ALA A 159 -9.77 8.24 -16.67
C ALA A 159 -9.64 7.26 -15.50
N SER A 160 -9.54 5.96 -15.80
CA SER A 160 -9.21 4.95 -14.80
C SER A 160 -7.74 5.09 -14.40
N VAL A 161 -7.51 5.68 -13.23
CA VAL A 161 -6.17 5.89 -12.66
C VAL A 161 -6.08 5.17 -11.32
N ALA A 162 -5.07 4.30 -11.19
CA ALA A 162 -4.67 3.76 -9.89
C ALA A 162 -3.54 4.60 -9.30
N LEU A 163 -3.50 4.72 -7.97
CA LEU A 163 -2.59 5.61 -7.27
C LEU A 163 -1.79 4.88 -6.20
N ILE A 164 -0.49 5.15 -6.16
CA ILE A 164 0.40 4.75 -5.05
C ILE A 164 1.12 5.99 -4.55
N SER A 165 1.10 6.23 -3.24
CA SER A 165 1.80 7.38 -2.63
C SER A 165 3.11 6.97 -1.99
N THR A 166 4.08 7.89 -1.93
CA THR A 166 5.16 7.78 -0.94
C THR A 166 4.59 7.91 0.47
N ARG A 167 5.30 7.35 1.46
CA ARG A 167 4.92 7.42 2.88
C ARG A 167 4.62 8.84 3.33
N ASP A 168 5.46 9.79 2.95
CA ASP A 168 5.40 11.20 3.33
C ASP A 168 4.46 12.03 2.45
N GLY A 169 3.81 11.42 1.45
CA GLY A 169 2.91 12.10 0.53
C GLY A 169 3.57 13.16 -0.37
N ARG A 170 4.90 13.15 -0.53
CA ARG A 170 5.62 14.08 -1.44
C ARG A 170 5.49 13.69 -2.90
N TYR A 171 5.31 12.40 -3.19
CA TYR A 171 5.12 11.89 -4.54
C TYR A 171 3.93 10.95 -4.62
N VAL A 172 3.26 10.98 -5.76
CA VAL A 172 2.20 10.04 -6.12
C VAL A 172 2.53 9.45 -7.49
N ALA A 173 2.53 8.12 -7.58
CA ALA A 173 2.56 7.38 -8.82
C ALA A 173 1.13 7.25 -9.36
N GLU A 174 0.89 7.83 -10.53
CA GLU A 174 -0.37 7.83 -11.26
C GLU A 174 -0.31 6.79 -12.38
N GLN A 175 -1.02 5.69 -12.23
CA GLN A 175 -0.94 4.52 -13.11
C GLN A 175 -2.13 4.54 -14.05
N THR A 176 -1.89 4.74 -15.34
CA THR A 176 -2.91 4.89 -16.37
C THR A 176 -2.85 3.72 -17.34
N THR A 177 -4.03 3.16 -17.63
CA THR A 177 -4.24 2.20 -18.71
C THR A 177 -5.25 2.80 -19.69
N THR A 178 -4.91 2.83 -20.97
CA THR A 178 -5.77 3.33 -22.05
C THR A 178 -6.22 2.18 -22.92
N PHE A 179 -7.39 2.32 -23.54
CA PHE A 179 -7.98 1.29 -24.38
C PHE A 179 -8.24 1.85 -25.78
N ASP A 180 -8.10 1.00 -26.80
CA ASP A 180 -8.45 1.33 -28.18
C ASP A 180 -9.97 1.30 -28.40
N ALA A 181 -10.40 1.56 -29.65
CA ALA A 181 -11.81 1.57 -30.01
C ALA A 181 -12.49 0.18 -29.89
N GLN A 182 -11.71 -0.89 -29.80
CA GLN A 182 -12.16 -2.27 -29.62
C GLN A 182 -12.15 -2.69 -28.14
N GLY A 183 -11.80 -1.77 -27.23
CA GLY A 183 -11.71 -2.03 -25.80
C GLY A 183 -10.48 -2.85 -25.40
N GLN A 184 -9.51 -3.03 -26.29
CA GLN A 184 -8.22 -3.66 -25.97
C GLN A 184 -7.26 -2.64 -25.38
N VAL A 185 -6.36 -3.09 -24.51
CA VAL A 185 -5.39 -2.17 -23.91
C VAL A 185 -4.44 -1.65 -24.99
N ALA A 186 -4.42 -0.32 -25.17
CA ALA A 186 -3.60 0.35 -26.17
C ALA A 186 -2.24 0.77 -25.62
N THR A 187 -2.25 1.48 -24.49
CA THR A 187 -1.01 1.90 -23.80
C THR A 187 -1.22 1.87 -22.30
N ALA A 188 -0.14 1.64 -21.57
CA ALA A 188 -0.14 1.75 -20.11
C ALA A 188 1.16 2.35 -19.61
N PHE A 189 1.07 3.18 -18.58
CA PHE A 189 2.22 3.90 -18.04
C PHE A 189 1.94 4.37 -16.61
N THR A 190 3.02 4.63 -15.87
CA THR A 190 2.97 5.34 -14.60
C THR A 190 3.65 6.71 -14.72
N VAL A 191 2.99 7.77 -14.25
CA VAL A 191 3.61 9.09 -14.05
C VAL A 191 3.85 9.30 -12.56
N ILE A 192 5.10 9.54 -12.15
CA ILE A 192 5.40 9.96 -10.77
C ILE A 192 5.32 11.48 -10.72
N ARG A 193 4.44 11.99 -9.85
CA ARG A 193 4.15 13.41 -9.70
C ARG A 193 4.51 13.90 -8.31
N ARG A 194 5.15 15.06 -8.24
CA ARG A 194 5.42 15.77 -6.99
C ARG A 194 4.17 16.50 -6.52
N THR A 195 3.77 16.31 -5.27
CA THR A 195 2.55 16.92 -4.71
C THR A 195 2.73 18.37 -4.26
N LEU A 196 3.97 18.87 -4.20
CA LEU A 196 4.23 20.28 -3.85
C LEU A 196 3.68 21.24 -4.91
N ASP A 197 3.83 20.91 -6.18
CA ASP A 197 3.52 21.79 -7.33
C ASP A 197 2.81 21.05 -8.47
N GLY A 198 2.51 19.77 -8.31
CA GLY A 198 1.86 18.96 -9.32
C GLY A 198 2.76 18.62 -10.51
N ARG A 199 4.07 18.85 -10.46
CA ARG A 199 4.96 18.57 -11.59
C ARG A 199 5.20 17.07 -11.74
N ALA A 200 5.06 16.57 -12.98
CA ALA A 200 5.53 15.22 -13.33
C ALA A 200 7.06 15.19 -13.31
N VAL A 201 7.63 14.25 -12.56
CA VAL A 201 9.08 14.14 -12.34
C VAL A 201 9.68 12.86 -12.93
N ALA A 202 8.85 11.86 -13.23
CA ALA A 202 9.25 10.69 -13.99
C ALA A 202 8.05 10.05 -14.71
N ARG A 203 8.36 9.26 -15.73
CA ARG A 203 7.41 8.43 -16.47
C ARG A 203 8.02 7.04 -16.64
N LEU A 204 7.23 6.01 -16.32
CA LEU A 204 7.58 4.61 -16.47
C LEU A 204 6.59 3.98 -17.45
N ASP A 205 7.02 3.71 -18.68
CA ASP A 205 6.18 3.05 -19.70
C ASP A 205 6.05 1.55 -19.41
N ASP A 206 4.86 1.01 -19.64
CA ASP A 206 4.47 -0.39 -19.38
C ASP A 206 4.86 -0.92 -17.99
N ARG A 207 4.81 -0.05 -16.97
CA ARG A 207 5.13 -0.42 -15.59
C ARG A 207 4.14 0.18 -14.63
N ARG A 208 3.59 -0.66 -13.74
CA ARG A 208 2.84 -0.26 -12.54
C ARG A 208 3.81 -0.24 -11.37
N VAL A 209 3.78 0.82 -10.58
CA VAL A 209 4.41 0.87 -9.25
C VAL A 209 3.55 0.08 -8.25
N LEU A 210 4.16 -0.84 -7.51
CA LEU A 210 3.50 -1.53 -6.39
C LEU A 210 3.70 -0.75 -5.09
N ARG A 211 4.92 -0.26 -4.86
CA ARG A 211 5.31 0.40 -3.62
C ARG A 211 6.57 1.25 -3.82
N PHE A 212 6.62 2.40 -3.16
CA PHE A 212 7.85 3.17 -2.98
C PHE A 212 8.70 2.62 -1.83
N SER A 213 10.02 2.79 -1.90
CA SER A 213 10.89 2.70 -0.74
C SER A 213 10.56 3.78 0.30
N TRP A 214 11.07 3.60 1.52
CA TRP A 214 10.74 4.49 2.64
C TRP A 214 11.17 5.94 2.40
N ASP A 215 12.34 6.11 1.79
CA ASP A 215 12.91 7.39 1.37
C ASP A 215 12.29 7.94 0.05
N GLY A 216 11.43 7.15 -0.60
CA GLY A 216 10.76 7.52 -1.84
C GLY A 216 11.65 7.55 -3.09
N THR A 217 12.88 7.02 -3.05
CA THR A 217 13.82 7.08 -4.19
C THR A 217 13.75 5.85 -5.11
N ARG A 218 13.19 4.75 -4.63
CA ARG A 218 13.05 3.49 -5.37
C ARG A 218 11.60 3.07 -5.44
N VAL A 219 11.28 2.27 -6.44
CA VAL A 219 9.96 1.67 -6.63
C VAL A 219 10.09 0.21 -6.99
N VAL A 220 9.21 -0.61 -6.41
CA VAL A 220 8.93 -1.95 -6.94
C VAL A 220 7.93 -1.80 -8.07
N THR A 221 8.21 -2.39 -9.23
CA THR A 221 7.34 -2.34 -10.40
C THR A 221 7.04 -3.71 -10.97
N VAL A 222 5.85 -3.82 -11.55
CA VAL A 222 5.39 -4.96 -12.37
C VAL A 222 4.98 -4.44 -13.75
N PRO A 223 5.07 -5.26 -14.81
CA PRO A 223 4.54 -4.91 -16.11
C PRO A 223 3.02 -4.75 -16.09
N ILE A 224 2.47 -4.03 -17.08
CA ILE A 224 1.02 -3.84 -17.22
C ILE A 224 0.45 -4.64 -18.38
N LEU A 225 1.12 -4.61 -19.52
CA LEU A 225 0.65 -5.16 -20.78
C LEU A 225 1.13 -6.60 -20.99
N SER A 226 2.40 -6.89 -20.69
CA SER A 226 3.00 -8.17 -21.01
C SER A 226 4.15 -8.56 -20.08
N GLY A 227 4.30 -9.86 -19.84
CA GLY A 227 5.33 -10.42 -18.97
C GLY A 227 4.97 -10.38 -17.49
N SER A 228 5.88 -10.89 -16.67
CA SER A 228 5.69 -11.02 -15.23
C SER A 228 6.95 -10.76 -14.40
N ASP A 229 7.89 -9.99 -14.97
CA ASP A 229 9.10 -9.56 -14.29
C ASP A 229 8.78 -8.55 -13.18
N LEU A 230 9.21 -8.84 -11.96
CA LEU A 230 9.20 -7.87 -10.88
C LEU A 230 10.56 -7.19 -10.82
N THR A 231 10.58 -5.86 -10.68
CA THR A 231 11.83 -5.12 -10.56
C THR A 231 11.79 -4.12 -9.42
N LEU A 232 12.90 -3.99 -8.70
CA LEU A 232 13.20 -2.84 -7.86
C LEU A 232 14.12 -1.92 -8.66
N LEU A 233 13.71 -0.67 -8.85
CA LEU A 233 14.48 0.31 -9.60
C LEU A 233 14.51 1.67 -8.91
N GLU A 234 15.56 2.43 -9.18
CA GLU A 234 15.67 3.86 -8.87
C GLU A 234 14.95 4.64 -9.97
N TRP A 235 13.81 5.25 -9.65
CA TRP A 235 12.91 5.78 -10.68
C TRP A 235 13.39 7.09 -11.30
N GLN A 236 14.31 7.82 -10.64
CA GLN A 236 14.93 9.00 -11.25
C GLN A 236 15.92 8.63 -12.35
N THR A 237 16.66 7.53 -12.19
CA THR A 237 17.77 7.15 -13.06
C THR A 237 17.39 6.01 -14.02
N GLY A 238 16.34 5.24 -13.68
CA GLY A 238 15.98 4.00 -14.37
C GLY A 238 16.87 2.82 -14.01
N ASN A 239 17.80 2.97 -13.07
CA ASN A 239 18.72 1.91 -12.67
C ASN A 239 17.97 0.77 -11.98
N VAL A 240 18.10 -0.45 -12.50
CA VAL A 240 17.46 -1.65 -11.94
C VAL A 240 18.41 -2.27 -10.93
N LEU A 241 18.01 -2.26 -9.67
CA LEU A 241 18.80 -2.78 -8.55
C LEU A 241 18.59 -4.29 -8.36
N TRP A 242 17.36 -4.74 -8.61
CA TRP A 242 17.01 -6.15 -8.47
C TRP A 242 15.88 -6.52 -9.43
N ARG A 243 15.91 -7.77 -9.92
CA ARG A 243 14.89 -8.33 -10.79
C ARG A 243 14.58 -9.77 -10.37
N GLN A 244 13.29 -10.07 -10.20
CA GLN A 244 12.81 -11.43 -10.17
C GLN A 244 12.19 -11.75 -11.54
N PRO A 245 12.82 -12.61 -12.35
CA PRO A 245 12.25 -13.01 -13.63
C PRO A 245 10.92 -13.73 -13.40
N GLY A 246 9.98 -13.48 -14.30
CA GLY A 246 8.72 -14.20 -14.41
C GLY A 246 8.62 -14.99 -15.71
N ASP A 247 7.53 -15.74 -15.86
CA ASP A 247 7.21 -16.36 -17.15
C ASP A 247 6.76 -15.25 -18.13
N PRO A 248 7.41 -15.09 -19.29
CA PRO A 248 7.02 -14.08 -20.29
C PRO A 248 5.62 -14.32 -20.88
N THR A 249 5.09 -15.53 -20.78
CA THR A 249 3.73 -15.89 -21.23
C THR A 249 2.66 -15.57 -20.21
N MET A 250 3.03 -15.34 -18.95
CA MET A 250 2.11 -14.89 -17.91
C MET A 250 1.98 -13.38 -17.91
N THR A 251 0.76 -12.91 -17.64
CA THR A 251 0.45 -11.53 -17.28
C THR A 251 -0.15 -11.50 -15.88
N GLY A 252 0.25 -10.55 -15.03
CA GLY A 252 -0.39 -10.34 -13.73
C GLY A 252 0.02 -11.28 -12.60
N ARG A 253 1.28 -11.74 -12.56
CA ARG A 253 1.82 -12.48 -11.42
C ARG A 253 1.64 -11.69 -10.11
N PRO A 254 0.99 -12.26 -9.07
CA PRO A 254 0.67 -11.51 -7.86
C PRO A 254 1.93 -11.12 -7.11
N ALA A 255 1.93 -9.90 -6.60
CA ALA A 255 3.11 -9.30 -6.01
C ALA A 255 2.71 -8.26 -4.95
N PHE A 256 3.36 -8.33 -3.79
CA PHE A 256 3.11 -7.44 -2.67
C PHE A 256 4.45 -6.88 -2.21
N ALA A 257 4.48 -5.62 -1.77
CA ALA A 257 5.72 -5.01 -1.32
C ALA A 257 5.51 -4.06 -0.15
N MET A 258 6.45 -4.06 0.78
CA MET A 258 6.54 -3.08 1.84
C MET A 258 7.97 -2.53 1.97
N ALA A 259 8.07 -1.27 2.37
CA ALA A 259 9.34 -0.61 2.62
C ALA A 259 9.81 -0.88 4.05
N GLN A 260 11.13 -0.98 4.22
CA GLN A 260 11.75 -0.97 5.54
C GLN A 260 11.55 0.38 6.23
N PRO A 261 10.89 0.43 7.39
CA PRO A 261 10.74 1.66 8.14
C PRO A 261 12.10 2.22 8.52
N ASN A 262 12.32 3.49 8.20
CA ASN A 262 13.55 4.23 8.45
C ASN A 262 14.80 3.58 7.83
N GLY A 263 14.60 2.71 6.83
CA GLY A 263 15.67 2.03 6.12
C GLY A 263 15.48 2.10 4.61
N ALA A 264 16.36 1.41 3.89
CA ALA A 264 16.39 1.45 2.44
C ALA A 264 16.09 0.08 1.79
N ALA A 265 15.89 -0.97 2.61
CA ALA A 265 15.49 -2.28 2.12
C ALA A 265 13.99 -2.33 1.76
N MET A 266 13.64 -3.32 0.96
CA MET A 266 12.28 -3.65 0.57
C MET A 266 11.99 -5.12 0.87
N ALA A 267 10.82 -5.41 1.41
CA ALA A 267 10.29 -6.77 1.46
C ALA A 267 9.31 -6.95 0.29
N ILE A 268 9.53 -7.97 -0.52
CA ILE A 268 8.80 -8.22 -1.76
C ILE A 268 8.31 -9.66 -1.75
N ALA A 269 6.99 -9.84 -1.61
CA ALA A 269 6.35 -11.14 -1.74
C ALA A 269 5.92 -11.36 -3.19
N VAL A 270 6.18 -12.56 -3.71
CA VAL A 270 5.98 -12.89 -5.12
C VAL A 270 5.21 -14.21 -5.24
N GLY A 271 4.27 -14.25 -6.18
CA GLY A 271 3.52 -15.44 -6.58
C GLY A 271 4.41 -16.50 -7.24
N GLY A 272 3.94 -17.75 -7.23
CA GLY A 272 4.50 -18.79 -8.11
C GLY A 272 4.23 -18.53 -9.59
N LEU A 273 4.56 -19.51 -10.44
CA LEU A 273 4.28 -19.44 -11.89
C LEU A 273 2.86 -19.92 -12.26
N ASP A 274 2.01 -20.19 -11.28
CA ASP A 274 0.65 -20.66 -11.54
C ASP A 274 -0.31 -19.49 -11.80
N PRO A 275 -1.22 -19.56 -12.79
CA PRO A 275 -2.14 -18.47 -13.18
C PRO A 275 -3.15 -18.02 -12.11
N GLY A 276 -3.30 -18.76 -11.01
CA GLY A 276 -4.10 -18.37 -9.82
C GLY A 276 -3.25 -17.89 -8.63
N GLY A 277 -1.97 -17.59 -8.89
CA GLY A 277 -0.83 -17.74 -7.98
C GLY A 277 -1.02 -17.31 -6.53
N GLN A 278 -0.92 -18.27 -5.62
CA GLN A 278 -0.61 -17.96 -4.25
C GLN A 278 0.81 -17.37 -4.17
N LEU A 279 1.02 -16.39 -3.29
CA LEU A 279 2.38 -15.93 -2.96
C LEU A 279 3.15 -17.10 -2.35
N ASP A 280 4.34 -17.38 -2.88
CA ASP A 280 5.16 -18.53 -2.47
C ASP A 280 6.61 -18.15 -2.13
N GLN A 281 6.97 -16.88 -2.32
CA GLN A 281 8.30 -16.37 -2.02
C GLN A 281 8.21 -15.03 -1.30
N LEU A 282 9.06 -14.85 -0.29
CA LEU A 282 9.33 -13.53 0.31
C LEU A 282 10.81 -13.22 0.16
N TRP A 283 11.11 -12.09 -0.46
CA TRP A 283 12.45 -11.57 -0.65
C TRP A 283 12.67 -10.33 0.21
N ILE A 284 13.84 -10.22 0.82
CA ILE A 284 14.35 -8.97 1.37
C ILE A 284 15.44 -8.49 0.43
N VAL A 285 15.24 -7.29 -0.13
CA VAL A 285 16.16 -6.66 -1.08
C VAL A 285 16.75 -5.41 -0.44
N ALA A 286 18.06 -5.40 -0.26
CA ALA A 286 18.80 -4.27 0.27
C ALA A 286 18.92 -3.12 -0.74
N ALA A 287 19.42 -1.98 -0.28
CA ALA A 287 19.52 -0.75 -1.09
C ALA A 287 20.48 -0.86 -2.29
N ASP A 288 21.47 -1.76 -2.19
CA ASP A 288 22.46 -2.06 -3.22
C ASP A 288 22.00 -3.18 -4.18
N GLY A 289 20.79 -3.69 -4.01
CA GLY A 289 20.23 -4.78 -4.81
C GLY A 289 20.54 -6.18 -4.30
N GLN A 290 21.37 -6.34 -3.26
CA GLN A 290 21.58 -7.65 -2.63
C GLN A 290 20.25 -8.18 -2.09
N ALA A 291 19.91 -9.42 -2.46
CA ALA A 291 18.61 -9.98 -2.16
C ALA A 291 18.73 -11.36 -1.51
N ALA A 292 17.95 -11.58 -0.46
CA ALA A 292 17.81 -12.87 0.20
C ALA A 292 16.36 -13.34 0.14
N LYS A 293 16.14 -14.57 -0.31
CA LYS A 293 14.85 -15.24 -0.18
C LYS A 293 14.72 -15.79 1.23
N VAL A 294 13.80 -15.23 2.00
CA VAL A 294 13.63 -15.53 3.44
C VAL A 294 12.43 -16.44 3.71
N VAL A 295 11.50 -16.55 2.77
CA VAL A 295 10.41 -17.54 2.79
C VAL A 295 10.32 -18.22 1.43
N ASN A 296 10.15 -19.53 1.45
CA ASN A 296 9.97 -20.37 0.27
C ASN A 296 8.87 -21.40 0.55
N GLY A 297 7.65 -21.04 0.15
CA GLY A 297 6.40 -21.75 0.43
C GLY A 297 5.25 -20.77 0.55
N SER A 298 4.03 -21.29 0.51
CA SER A 298 2.78 -20.55 0.67
C SER A 298 2.84 -19.47 1.75
N LEU A 299 2.58 -18.21 1.38
CA LEU A 299 2.47 -17.10 2.31
C LEU A 299 1.30 -16.16 2.01
N TYR A 300 0.86 -15.47 3.05
CA TYR A 300 -0.14 -14.40 3.00
C TYR A 300 0.39 -13.21 3.80
N PRO A 301 0.98 -12.20 3.12
CA PRO A 301 1.49 -11.00 3.77
C PRO A 301 0.43 -10.28 4.60
N ALA A 302 0.80 -9.79 5.78
CA ALA A 302 -0.01 -8.85 6.55
C ALA A 302 0.20 -7.39 6.11
N PHE A 303 0.84 -7.16 4.97
CA PHE A 303 1.04 -5.84 4.36
C PHE A 303 0.32 -5.80 3.00
N THR A 304 -0.11 -4.61 2.61
CA THR A 304 -0.89 -4.38 1.39
C THR A 304 -0.10 -4.70 0.12
N GLY A 305 -0.78 -5.26 -0.87
CA GLY A 305 -0.32 -5.35 -2.26
C GLY A 305 -0.92 -4.23 -3.09
N ALA A 306 -0.46 -4.10 -4.34
CA ALA A 306 -1.26 -3.39 -5.34
C ALA A 306 -2.17 -4.42 -6.00
N PHE A 307 -3.46 -4.12 -6.07
CA PHE A 307 -4.44 -4.86 -6.86
C PHE A 307 -4.64 -4.14 -8.20
#